data_AF-A0A314YCB3-F1
#
_entry.id   AF-A0A314YCB3-F1
#
_cell.length_a   1.000
_cell.length_b   1.000
_cell.length_c   1.000
_cell.angle_alpha   90.00
_cell.angle_beta   90.00
_cell.angle_gamma   90.00
#
_symmetry.space_group_name_H-M   'P 1'
#
loop_
_entity.id
_entity.type
_entity.pdbx_description
1 polymer ?
#
loop_
_entity_poly.entity_id
_entity_poly.type
_entity_poly.pdbx_seq_one_letter_code
_entity_poly.pdbx_strand_id
1 'polypeptide(L)'
;MSKSNRCEGFVSGSGGPLVWKYLESCMHNMLVQSSEELFRNVKRSVLNATLFDPYSGGYVRVFDVQKTKTIKVYDELVLVALLDNYNALSSHLSKSLFFLFDKDDYEYTHDINMKVNKVFEMHFDKETYLGNVVIKQGTPYIVRLVHFNTPIDEIYENLKRKNSQRIVPCEVQDLQSVEIEEIGKAPILCGKLSEELVRIVQDL
;
A
#
# COMPACT_ATOMS: atom_id res chain seq x y z
N MET A 1 26.38 12.97 -25.53
CA MET A 1 25.26 13.94 -25.46
C MET A 1 23.98 13.15 -25.28
N SER A 2 23.44 13.10 -24.05
CA SER A 2 22.22 12.35 -23.75
C SER A 2 21.02 13.11 -24.32
N LYS A 3 20.34 12.53 -25.32
CA LYS A 3 19.04 13.02 -25.75
C LYS A 3 18.05 12.70 -24.62
N SER A 4 17.81 13.70 -23.78
CA SER A 4 16.60 13.77 -22.97
C SER A 4 15.40 13.73 -23.91
N ASN A 5 14.56 12.70 -23.81
CA ASN A 5 13.34 12.59 -24.60
C ASN A 5 12.19 13.07 -23.73
N ARG A 6 11.55 14.15 -24.14
CA ARG A 6 10.29 14.59 -23.52
C ARG A 6 9.22 13.53 -23.78
N CYS A 7 8.57 13.10 -22.71
CA CYS A 7 7.46 12.16 -22.77
C CYS A 7 6.13 12.91 -22.74
N GLU A 8 5.17 12.40 -23.49
CA GLU A 8 3.78 12.85 -23.48
C GLU A 8 2.90 11.66 -23.14
N GLY A 9 1.80 11.90 -22.44
CA GLY A 9 0.90 10.86 -22.01
C GLY A 9 -0.40 11.43 -21.45
N PHE A 10 -1.35 10.55 -21.23
CA PHE A 10 -2.62 10.86 -20.59
C PHE A 10 -2.90 9.82 -19.52
N VAL A 11 -3.71 10.20 -18.53
CA VAL A 11 -4.17 9.31 -17.48
C VAL A 11 -5.68 9.46 -17.36
N SER A 12 -6.37 8.36 -17.11
CA SER A 12 -7.81 8.30 -16.94
C SER A 12 -8.17 7.50 -15.70
N GLY A 13 -9.31 7.82 -15.08
CA GLY A 13 -9.79 7.19 -13.85
C GLY A 13 -9.54 8.00 -12.57
N SER A 14 -10.11 7.53 -11.46
CA SER A 14 -10.04 8.20 -10.14
C SER A 14 -8.61 8.36 -9.61
N GLY A 15 -7.73 7.39 -9.84
CA GLY A 15 -6.33 7.44 -9.45
C GLY A 15 -5.46 8.39 -10.29
N GLY A 16 -5.99 8.98 -11.35
CA GLY A 16 -5.21 9.80 -12.29
C GLY A 16 -4.42 10.95 -11.68
N PRO A 17 -5.00 11.75 -10.75
CA PRO A 17 -4.27 12.80 -10.05
C PRO A 17 -3.06 12.29 -9.25
N LEU A 18 -3.14 11.10 -8.64
CA LEU A 18 -2.04 10.49 -7.89
C LEU A 18 -0.91 10.02 -8.81
N VAL A 19 -1.25 9.49 -9.98
CA VAL A 19 -0.29 9.12 -11.03
C VAL A 19 0.47 10.36 -11.48
N TRP A 20 -0.24 11.44 -11.81
CA TRP A 20 0.40 12.67 -12.29
C TRP A 20 1.30 13.30 -11.24
N LYS A 21 0.82 13.43 -10.01
CA LYS A 21 1.61 13.96 -8.90
C LYS A 21 2.91 13.17 -8.69
N TYR A 22 2.86 11.84 -8.80
CA TYR A 22 4.06 11.02 -8.71
C TYR A 22 5.02 11.28 -9.87
N LEU A 23 4.53 11.28 -11.11
CA LEU A 23 5.35 11.52 -12.30
C LEU A 23 6.00 12.91 -12.27
N GLU A 24 5.28 13.96 -11.89
CA GLU A 24 5.84 15.31 -11.76
C GLU A 24 6.95 15.39 -10.71
N SER A 25 6.83 14.61 -9.63
CA SER A 25 7.83 14.56 -8.57
C SER A 25 9.13 13.86 -8.98
N CYS A 26 9.07 12.90 -9.91
CA CYS A 26 10.23 12.08 -10.30
C CYS A 26 10.75 12.35 -11.72
N MET A 27 9.95 13.01 -12.58
CA MET A 27 10.27 13.36 -13.96
C MET A 27 10.15 14.87 -14.15
N HIS A 28 11.26 15.58 -13.93
CA HIS A 28 11.30 17.02 -14.14
C HIS A 28 10.93 17.37 -15.59
N ASN A 29 9.86 18.14 -15.77
CA ASN A 29 9.29 18.50 -17.09
C ASN A 29 8.97 17.28 -17.99
N MET A 30 8.62 16.14 -17.39
CA MET A 30 8.36 14.88 -18.11
C MET A 30 9.53 14.40 -18.98
N LEU A 31 10.76 14.71 -18.56
CA LEU A 31 11.98 14.27 -19.23
C LEU A 31 12.46 12.95 -18.64
N VAL A 32 12.90 12.04 -19.50
CA VAL A 32 13.57 10.78 -19.13
C VAL A 32 14.88 10.62 -19.90
N GLN A 33 15.81 9.88 -19.29
CA GLN A 33 17.12 9.56 -19.85
C GLN A 33 17.08 8.25 -20.66
N SER A 34 16.11 7.38 -20.42
CA SER A 34 15.97 6.10 -21.11
C SER A 34 14.52 5.57 -21.07
N SER A 35 14.22 4.62 -21.96
CA SER A 35 12.95 3.88 -21.92
C SER A 35 12.78 3.07 -20.64
N GLU A 36 13.88 2.57 -20.06
CA GLU A 36 13.86 1.83 -18.80
C GLU A 36 13.45 2.73 -17.62
N GLU A 37 13.97 3.96 -17.60
CA GLU A 37 13.55 4.95 -16.61
C GLU A 37 12.07 5.31 -16.74
N LEU A 38 11.60 5.55 -17.97
CA LEU A 38 10.19 5.81 -18.23
C LEU A 38 9.31 4.66 -17.73
N PHE A 39 9.67 3.43 -18.10
CA PHE A 39 8.95 2.22 -17.70
C PHE A 39 8.86 2.10 -16.18
N ARG A 40 9.99 2.27 -15.48
CA ARG A 40 10.04 2.24 -14.02
C ARG A 40 9.16 3.33 -13.39
N ASN A 41 9.19 4.54 -13.92
CA ASN A 41 8.41 5.67 -13.38
C ASN A 41 6.91 5.50 -13.60
N VAL A 42 6.49 5.01 -14.78
CA VAL A 42 5.09 4.68 -15.09
C VAL A 42 4.59 3.55 -14.20
N LYS A 43 5.37 2.48 -14.03
CA LYS A 43 5.01 1.38 -13.12
C LYS A 43 4.77 1.91 -11.69
N ARG A 44 5.69 2.72 -11.18
CA ARG A 44 5.62 3.26 -9.82
C ARG A 44 4.51 4.28 -9.65
N SER A 45 4.19 5.08 -10.66
CA SER A 45 3.10 6.06 -10.57
C SER A 45 1.74 5.39 -10.53
N VAL A 46 1.53 4.34 -11.34
CA VAL A 46 0.31 3.52 -11.30
C VAL A 46 0.20 2.79 -9.96
N LEU A 47 1.30 2.18 -9.50
CA LEU A 47 1.34 1.55 -8.18
C LEU A 47 1.01 2.57 -7.07
N ASN A 48 1.57 3.77 -7.11
CA ASN A 48 1.26 4.83 -6.15
C ASN A 48 -0.25 5.13 -6.11
N ALA A 49 -0.93 5.22 -7.27
CA ALA A 49 -2.38 5.36 -7.29
C ALA A 49 -3.10 4.20 -6.57
N THR A 50 -2.70 2.95 -6.79
CA THR A 50 -3.32 1.79 -6.11
C THR A 50 -3.11 1.75 -4.60
N LEU A 51 -2.10 2.46 -4.09
CA LEU A 51 -1.79 2.51 -2.67
C LEU A 51 -2.55 3.62 -1.93
N PHE A 52 -3.19 4.56 -2.64
CA PHE A 52 -3.81 5.73 -2.01
C PHE A 52 -5.20 6.09 -2.57
N ASP A 53 -5.64 5.50 -3.69
CA ASP A 53 -7.00 5.63 -4.20
C ASP A 53 -7.84 4.40 -3.84
N PRO A 54 -8.95 4.53 -3.09
CA PRO A 54 -9.77 3.40 -2.65
C PRO A 54 -10.46 2.65 -3.80
N TYR A 55 -10.49 3.23 -5.00
CA TYR A 55 -11.10 2.64 -6.19
C TYR A 55 -10.07 2.04 -7.17
N SER A 56 -8.77 2.12 -6.85
CA SER A 56 -7.69 1.57 -7.67
C SER A 56 -7.08 0.36 -6.97
N GLY A 57 -6.83 -0.73 -7.70
CA GLY A 57 -6.25 -1.93 -7.10
C GLY A 57 -6.18 -3.14 -8.02
N GLY A 58 -6.04 -4.33 -7.43
CA GLY A 58 -5.93 -5.59 -8.15
C GLY A 58 -4.52 -5.83 -8.68
N TYR A 59 -4.28 -5.45 -9.94
CA TYR A 59 -3.02 -5.71 -10.63
C TYR A 59 -2.41 -4.41 -11.17
N VAL A 60 -1.09 -4.31 -11.10
CA VAL A 60 -0.30 -3.33 -11.85
C VAL A 60 0.19 -4.01 -13.13
N ARG A 61 -0.27 -3.51 -14.27
CA ARG A 61 0.09 -4.04 -15.59
C ARG A 61 0.73 -2.97 -16.45
N VAL A 62 1.80 -3.35 -17.14
CA VAL A 62 2.48 -2.46 -18.08
C VAL A 62 2.72 -3.21 -19.38
N PHE A 63 2.45 -2.53 -20.48
CA PHE A 63 2.58 -3.06 -21.83
C PHE A 63 3.52 -2.17 -22.64
N ASP A 64 4.50 -2.77 -23.31
CA ASP A 64 5.27 -2.13 -24.37
C ASP A 64 4.54 -2.34 -25.71
N VAL A 65 4.13 -1.24 -26.32
CA VAL A 65 3.36 -1.24 -27.58
C VAL A 65 4.25 -0.77 -28.71
N GLN A 66 4.57 -1.69 -29.61
CA GLN A 66 5.32 -1.44 -30.83
C GLN A 66 4.39 -1.53 -32.05
N LYS A 67 4.83 -1.03 -33.21
CA LYS A 67 4.00 -1.00 -34.43
C LYS A 67 3.40 -2.36 -34.81
N THR A 68 4.08 -3.45 -34.51
CA THR A 68 3.70 -4.81 -34.94
C THR A 68 3.35 -5.75 -33.79
N LYS A 69 3.56 -5.34 -32.53
CA LYS A 69 3.35 -6.20 -31.38
C LYS A 69 3.08 -5.41 -30.11
N THR A 70 2.30 -6.01 -29.24
CA THR A 70 2.11 -5.57 -27.86
C THR A 70 2.72 -6.63 -26.94
N ILE A 71 3.63 -6.21 -26.07
CA ILE A 71 4.32 -7.08 -25.13
C ILE A 71 3.88 -6.69 -23.73
N LYS A 72 3.35 -7.66 -22.98
CA LYS A 72 3.14 -7.49 -21.54
C LYS A 72 4.48 -7.60 -20.84
N VAL A 73 4.98 -6.47 -20.32
CA VAL A 73 6.31 -6.35 -19.72
C VAL A 73 6.27 -6.36 -18.20
N TYR A 74 5.09 -6.16 -17.61
CA TYR A 74 4.85 -6.30 -16.18
C TYR A 74 3.38 -6.67 -15.94
N ASP A 75 3.13 -7.61 -15.03
CA ASP A 75 1.78 -8.04 -14.64
C ASP A 75 1.83 -8.66 -13.27
N GLU A 76 1.74 -7.82 -12.24
CA GLU A 76 1.86 -8.25 -10.87
C GLU A 76 0.68 -7.75 -10.04
N LEU A 77 0.33 -8.50 -9.00
CA LEU A 77 -0.58 -8.03 -7.97
C LEU A 77 0.00 -6.78 -7.29
N VAL A 78 -0.86 -5.85 -6.87
CA VAL A 78 -0.45 -4.61 -6.18
C VAL A 78 0.51 -4.88 -5.03
N LEU A 79 0.27 -5.92 -4.24
CA LEU A 79 1.13 -6.29 -3.13
C LEU A 79 2.56 -6.67 -3.56
N VAL A 80 2.68 -7.49 -4.62
CA VAL A 80 3.97 -7.91 -5.16
C VAL A 80 4.68 -6.71 -5.78
N ALA A 81 3.95 -5.87 -6.51
CA ALA A 81 4.48 -4.65 -7.09
C ALA A 81 4.98 -3.65 -6.04
N LEU A 82 4.31 -3.58 -4.89
CA LEU A 82 4.76 -2.80 -3.75
C LEU A 82 6.10 -3.33 -3.21
N LEU A 83 6.25 -4.64 -3.01
CA LEU A 83 7.50 -5.24 -2.54
C LEU A 83 8.67 -4.91 -3.49
N ASP A 84 8.49 -5.11 -4.79
CA ASP A 84 9.48 -4.80 -5.84
C ASP A 84 9.95 -3.33 -5.82
N ASN A 85 9.09 -2.42 -5.34
CA ASN A 85 9.33 -0.98 -5.40
C ASN A 85 9.35 -0.31 -4.03
N TYR A 86 9.42 -1.08 -2.95
CA TYR A 86 9.18 -0.56 -1.61
C TYR A 86 10.16 0.56 -1.24
N ASN A 87 11.45 0.36 -1.51
CA ASN A 87 12.47 1.38 -1.21
C ASN A 87 12.20 2.72 -1.91
N ALA A 88 11.57 2.71 -3.09
CA ALA A 88 11.23 3.93 -3.82
C ALA A 88 9.95 4.60 -3.30
N LEU A 89 9.10 3.87 -2.58
CA LEU A 89 7.80 4.34 -2.08
C LEU A 89 7.77 4.48 -0.55
N SER A 90 8.83 4.06 0.15
CA SER A 90 8.92 4.06 1.61
C SER A 90 8.63 5.42 2.23
N SER A 91 9.10 6.51 1.60
CA SER A 91 8.81 7.88 2.04
C SER A 91 7.31 8.21 1.98
N HIS A 92 6.60 7.74 0.95
CA HIS A 92 5.16 7.94 0.79
C HIS A 92 4.38 7.08 1.80
N LEU A 93 4.95 5.94 2.18
CA LEU A 93 4.38 4.99 3.12
C LEU A 93 4.72 5.29 4.59
N SER A 94 5.58 6.26 4.87
CA SER A 94 6.00 6.65 6.23
C SER A 94 4.86 7.06 7.18
N LYS A 95 3.67 7.26 6.63
CA LYS A 95 2.44 7.61 7.35
C LYS A 95 1.34 6.55 7.20
N SER A 96 1.69 5.31 6.88
CA SER A 96 0.74 4.24 6.59
C SER A 96 1.05 2.96 7.37
N LEU A 97 0.06 2.39 8.05
CA LEU A 97 0.15 1.11 8.75
C LEU A 97 -0.49 -0.02 7.93
N PHE A 98 0.08 -1.21 8.02
CA PHE A 98 -0.52 -2.41 7.45
C PHE A 98 -1.41 -3.11 8.48
N PHE A 99 -2.61 -3.50 8.05
CA PHE A 99 -3.55 -4.27 8.85
C PHE A 99 -3.91 -5.55 8.11
N LEU A 100 -3.87 -6.67 8.82
CA LEU A 100 -4.27 -7.98 8.30
C LEU A 100 -5.59 -8.37 8.95
N PHE A 101 -6.51 -8.85 8.13
CA PHE A 101 -7.79 -9.36 8.59
C PHE A 101 -8.00 -10.77 8.06
N ASP A 102 -8.36 -11.69 8.93
CA ASP A 102 -8.74 -13.04 8.52
C ASP A 102 -10.04 -12.98 7.70
N LYS A 103 -10.10 -13.70 6.58
CA LYS A 103 -11.33 -13.82 5.81
C LYS A 103 -12.40 -14.61 6.53
N ASP A 104 -12.02 -15.50 7.44
CA ASP A 104 -12.98 -16.24 8.26
C ASP A 104 -13.66 -15.32 9.28
N ASP A 105 -13.03 -14.19 9.64
CA ASP A 105 -13.65 -13.16 10.47
C ASP A 105 -14.74 -12.38 9.72
N TYR A 106 -14.60 -12.17 8.41
CA TYR A 106 -15.63 -11.56 7.56
C TYR A 106 -15.40 -11.72 6.04
N GLU A 107 -16.49 -11.86 5.29
CA GLU A 107 -16.47 -11.79 3.82
C GLU A 107 -16.22 -10.35 3.33
N TYR A 108 -15.35 -10.16 2.33
CA TYR A 108 -15.14 -8.84 1.75
C TYR A 108 -16.32 -8.42 0.87
N THR A 109 -17.07 -7.41 1.31
CA THR A 109 -18.07 -6.70 0.49
C THR A 109 -17.86 -5.19 0.58
N HIS A 110 -18.43 -4.43 -0.36
CA HIS A 110 -18.38 -2.96 -0.32
C HIS A 110 -18.97 -2.41 0.99
N ASP A 111 -20.09 -2.96 1.45
CA ASP A 111 -20.73 -2.55 2.70
C ASP A 111 -19.85 -2.82 3.92
N ILE A 112 -19.15 -3.95 3.94
CA ILE A 112 -18.20 -4.28 5.00
C ILE A 112 -16.98 -3.36 4.94
N ASN A 113 -16.49 -3.04 3.75
CA ASN A 113 -15.42 -2.05 3.57
C ASN A 113 -15.80 -0.68 4.15
N MET A 114 -17.03 -0.22 3.90
CA MET A 114 -17.55 1.03 4.47
C MET A 114 -17.68 0.97 6.00
N LYS A 115 -18.09 -0.18 6.55
CA LYS A 115 -18.15 -0.38 8.01
C LYS A 115 -16.76 -0.37 8.65
N VAL A 116 -15.78 -1.07 8.07
CA VAL A 116 -14.39 -1.09 8.54
C VAL A 116 -13.80 0.33 8.52
N ASN A 117 -14.03 1.10 7.45
CA ASN A 117 -13.60 2.49 7.40
C ASN A 117 -14.19 3.33 8.55
N LYS A 118 -15.50 3.19 8.82
CA LYS A 118 -16.15 3.86 9.97
C LYS A 118 -15.54 3.45 11.31
N VAL A 119 -15.16 2.18 11.46
CA VAL A 119 -14.48 1.70 12.68
C VAL A 119 -13.13 2.40 12.85
N PHE A 120 -12.35 2.57 11.79
CA PHE A 120 -11.11 3.34 11.85
C PHE A 120 -11.36 4.81 12.18
N GLU A 121 -12.35 5.45 11.59
CA GLU A 121 -12.73 6.84 11.92
C GLU A 121 -13.19 7.04 13.37
N MET A 122 -13.69 5.98 14.02
CA MET A 122 -14.09 6.02 15.43
C MET A 122 -12.91 5.76 16.39
N HIS A 123 -11.94 4.93 15.99
CA HIS A 123 -10.81 4.55 16.84
C HIS A 123 -9.62 5.51 16.73
N PHE A 124 -9.42 6.06 15.53
CA PHE A 124 -8.43 7.08 15.25
C PHE A 124 -9.11 8.43 15.16
N ASP A 125 -8.48 9.45 15.74
CA ASP A 125 -9.02 10.79 15.65
C ASP A 125 -9.07 11.26 14.18
N LYS A 126 -10.09 12.02 13.82
CA LYS A 126 -10.33 12.44 12.43
C LYS A 126 -9.24 13.35 11.88
N GLU A 127 -8.52 14.06 12.75
CA GLU A 127 -7.39 14.89 12.31
C GLU A 127 -6.16 14.03 11.98
N THR A 128 -6.08 12.81 12.52
CA THR A 128 -4.97 11.89 12.28
C THR A 128 -5.26 10.88 11.18
N TYR A 129 -6.48 10.36 11.06
CA TYR A 129 -6.85 9.34 10.07
C TYR A 129 -7.18 9.94 8.69
N LEU A 130 -6.62 9.37 7.63
CA LEU A 130 -6.87 9.79 6.24
C LEU A 130 -7.78 8.85 5.45
N GLY A 131 -7.68 7.55 5.71
CA GLY A 131 -8.36 6.56 4.90
C GLY A 131 -7.67 5.22 4.94
N ASN A 132 -8.24 4.24 4.25
CA ASN A 132 -7.61 2.96 4.05
C ASN A 132 -7.90 2.42 2.65
N VAL A 133 -6.97 1.63 2.13
CA VAL A 133 -7.09 0.91 0.85
C VAL A 133 -6.83 -0.57 1.05
N VAL A 134 -7.42 -1.39 0.18
CA VAL A 134 -7.20 -2.84 0.17
C VAL A 134 -6.20 -3.16 -0.92
N ILE A 135 -5.04 -3.68 -0.53
CA ILE A 135 -3.92 -3.96 -1.46
C ILE A 135 -3.76 -5.45 -1.78
N LYS A 136 -4.37 -6.34 -0.99
CA LYS A 136 -4.56 -7.77 -1.33
C LYS A 136 -5.91 -8.26 -0.79
N GLN A 137 -6.63 -8.97 -1.65
CA GLN A 137 -7.80 -9.77 -1.28
C GLN A 137 -7.47 -11.22 -1.63
N GLY A 138 -7.34 -12.08 -0.62
CA GLY A 138 -6.94 -13.47 -0.87
C GLY A 138 -7.20 -14.35 0.33
N THR A 139 -7.05 -15.65 0.15
CA THR A 139 -6.99 -16.57 1.28
C THR A 139 -5.58 -16.54 1.85
N PRO A 140 -5.39 -16.62 3.17
CA PRO A 140 -6.39 -16.49 4.22
C PRO A 140 -6.73 -15.03 4.61
N TYR A 141 -5.96 -14.03 4.15
CA TYR A 141 -6.09 -12.65 4.65
C TYR A 141 -6.49 -11.60 3.62
N ILE A 142 -7.16 -10.57 4.13
CA ILE A 142 -7.30 -9.25 3.49
C ILE A 142 -6.22 -8.34 4.06
N VAL A 143 -5.38 -7.79 3.18
CA VAL A 143 -4.34 -6.84 3.56
C VAL A 143 -4.80 -5.42 3.23
N ARG A 144 -4.81 -4.58 4.26
CA ARG A 144 -5.15 -3.16 4.16
C ARG A 144 -3.96 -2.29 4.47
N LEU A 145 -3.87 -1.19 3.77
CA LEU A 145 -3.00 -0.08 4.11
C LEU A 145 -3.87 1.04 4.66
N VAL A 146 -3.57 1.49 5.87
CA VAL A 146 -4.32 2.50 6.62
C VAL A 146 -3.46 3.74 6.74
N HIS A 147 -3.94 4.87 6.27
CA HIS A 147 -3.18 6.10 6.09
C HIS A 147 -3.48 7.13 7.17
N PHE A 148 -2.46 7.91 7.51
CA PHE A 148 -2.51 8.93 8.54
C PHE A 148 -1.83 10.23 8.11
N ASN A 149 -2.17 11.33 8.79
CA ASN A 149 -1.55 12.65 8.59
C ASN A 149 -0.19 12.79 9.28
N THR A 150 0.03 12.06 10.36
CA THR A 150 1.28 12.06 11.14
C THR A 150 2.16 10.85 10.79
N PRO A 151 3.48 10.95 11.02
CA PRO A 151 4.40 9.81 10.86
C PRO A 151 3.98 8.62 11.75
N ILE A 152 4.23 7.40 11.24
CA ILE A 152 3.87 6.16 11.95
C ILE A 152 4.53 6.09 13.33
N ASP A 153 5.78 6.51 13.47
CA ASP A 153 6.52 6.37 14.74
C ASP A 153 5.77 6.99 15.92
N GLU A 154 5.16 8.16 15.71
CA GLU A 154 4.36 8.84 16.74
C GLU A 154 3.04 8.10 17.03
N ILE A 155 2.41 7.56 15.98
CA ILE A 155 1.16 6.80 16.11
C ILE A 155 1.42 5.49 16.85
N TYR A 156 2.49 4.79 16.47
CA TYR A 156 2.94 3.56 17.06
C TYR A 156 3.27 3.74 18.55
N GLU A 157 4.05 4.75 18.93
CA GLU A 157 4.32 5.04 20.34
C GLU A 157 3.03 5.29 21.15
N ASN A 158 2.03 5.95 20.54
CA ASN A 158 0.74 6.17 21.18
C ASN A 158 -0.08 4.88 21.31
N LEU A 159 -0.06 4.00 20.31
CA LEU A 159 -0.71 2.69 20.35
C LEU A 159 -0.06 1.77 21.37
N LYS A 160 1.27 1.68 21.36
CA LYS A 160 2.07 0.96 22.35
C LYS A 160 1.76 1.39 23.78
N ARG A 161 1.68 2.70 24.04
CA ARG A 161 1.32 3.25 25.37
C ARG A 161 -0.08 2.87 25.80
N LYS A 162 -1.07 2.94 24.91
CA LYS A 162 -2.46 2.53 25.20
C LYS A 162 -2.57 1.03 25.48
N ASN A 163 -1.81 0.21 24.77
CA ASN A 163 -1.87 -1.25 24.86
C ASN A 163 -1.04 -1.84 26.01
N SER A 164 0.05 -1.18 26.41
CA SER A 164 0.83 -1.53 27.62
C SER A 164 0.02 -1.47 28.92
N GLN A 165 -1.19 -0.89 28.87
CA GLN A 165 -2.13 -0.82 29.99
C GLN A 165 -3.17 -1.95 29.98
N ARG A 166 -3.13 -2.88 29.02
CA ARG A 166 -4.05 -4.02 28.91
C ARG A 166 -3.36 -5.34 29.24
N ILE A 167 -4.10 -6.25 29.86
CA ILE A 167 -3.65 -7.63 30.12
C ILE A 167 -3.80 -8.41 28.80
N VAL A 168 -2.67 -8.78 28.19
CA VAL A 168 -2.64 -9.61 26.98
C VAL A 168 -2.81 -11.09 27.38
N PRO A 169 -3.74 -11.84 26.76
CA PRO A 169 -3.95 -13.27 27.03
C PRO A 169 -2.65 -14.07 26.86
N CYS A 170 -2.46 -15.11 27.69
CA CYS A 170 -1.21 -15.88 27.68
C CYS A 170 -0.95 -16.58 26.33
N GLU A 171 -1.99 -16.86 25.55
CA GLU A 171 -1.87 -17.57 24.27
C GLU A 171 -1.14 -16.77 23.17
N VAL A 172 -0.98 -15.45 23.34
CA VAL A 172 -0.34 -14.55 22.37
C VAL A 172 0.99 -13.94 22.87
N GLN A 173 1.42 -14.28 24.09
CA GLN A 173 2.66 -13.73 24.70
C GLN A 173 3.96 -14.30 24.12
N ASP A 174 3.92 -15.48 23.47
CA ASP A 174 5.11 -16.19 22.96
C ASP A 174 5.54 -15.78 21.53
N LEU A 175 4.79 -14.91 20.85
CA LEU A 175 5.12 -14.41 19.51
C LEU A 175 6.14 -13.28 19.58
N GLN A 176 7.40 -13.60 19.91
CA GLN A 176 8.48 -12.63 20.13
C GLN A 176 8.94 -11.82 18.89
N SER A 177 8.36 -12.05 17.70
CA SER A 177 8.75 -11.35 16.47
C SER A 177 7.61 -10.60 15.76
N VAL A 178 6.40 -10.58 16.34
CA VAL A 178 5.31 -9.73 15.83
C VAL A 178 4.73 -8.99 17.04
N GLU A 179 5.05 -7.71 17.19
CA GLU A 179 4.31 -6.83 18.10
C GLU A 179 2.90 -6.66 17.55
N ILE A 180 2.03 -7.64 17.81
CA ILE A 180 0.60 -7.59 17.49
C ILE A 180 -0.03 -6.58 18.44
N GLU A 181 -0.11 -5.34 17.99
CA GLU A 181 -0.89 -4.32 18.68
C GLU A 181 -2.34 -4.44 18.22
N GLU A 182 -3.16 -5.20 18.95
CA GLU A 182 -4.59 -5.35 18.64
C GLU A 182 -5.35 -4.01 18.77
N ILE A 183 -6.02 -3.60 17.69
CA ILE A 183 -7.22 -2.74 17.76
C ILE A 183 -8.40 -3.63 17.34
N GLY A 184 -9.00 -4.33 18.33
CA GLY A 184 -9.92 -5.43 18.07
C GLY A 184 -9.19 -6.72 17.68
N LYS A 185 -9.86 -7.67 17.02
CA LYS A 185 -9.28 -8.98 16.62
C LYS A 185 -8.22 -8.93 15.50
N ALA A 186 -7.92 -7.74 14.95
CA ALA A 186 -7.08 -7.61 13.77
C ALA A 186 -5.64 -7.18 14.15
N PRO A 187 -4.60 -7.94 13.73
CA PRO A 187 -3.22 -7.58 14.00
C PRO A 187 -2.76 -6.33 13.20
N ILE A 188 -2.08 -5.42 13.90
CA ILE A 188 -1.33 -4.30 13.32
C ILE A 188 0.11 -4.74 13.06
N LEU A 189 0.63 -4.38 11.89
CA LEU A 189 1.98 -4.73 11.46
C LEU A 189 2.91 -3.50 11.46
N CYS A 190 4.02 -3.57 12.22
CA CYS A 190 5.06 -2.55 12.30
C CYS A 190 6.47 -3.14 12.01
N GLY A 191 7.40 -2.36 11.41
CA GLY A 191 8.80 -2.80 11.16
C GLY A 191 9.09 -3.44 9.78
N LYS A 192 10.30 -3.98 9.52
CA LYS A 192 10.91 -4.30 8.19
C LYS A 192 9.95 -5.03 7.20
N LEU A 193 9.20 -4.25 6.39
CA LEU A 193 7.89 -4.57 5.79
C LEU A 193 7.13 -5.72 6.48
N SER A 194 6.99 -5.54 7.78
CA SER A 194 6.59 -6.47 8.85
C SER A 194 6.86 -7.94 8.58
N GLU A 195 8.16 -8.20 8.35
CA GLU A 195 8.83 -9.43 7.93
C GLU A 195 8.23 -10.05 6.65
N GLU A 196 8.31 -9.23 5.59
CA GLU A 196 7.86 -9.39 4.19
C GLU A 196 6.37 -9.68 4.00
N LEU A 197 5.55 -9.05 4.85
CA LEU A 197 4.13 -9.34 5.10
C LEU A 197 3.97 -10.76 5.60
N VAL A 198 4.71 -11.08 6.65
CA VAL A 198 4.91 -12.41 7.25
C VAL A 198 5.43 -13.47 6.24
N ARG A 199 6.29 -13.06 5.30
CA ARG A 199 6.86 -13.77 4.12
C ARG A 199 5.85 -14.07 3.00
N ILE A 200 5.09 -13.03 2.65
CA ILE A 200 3.99 -13.05 1.69
C ILE A 200 2.81 -13.89 2.21
N VAL A 201 2.60 -13.96 3.53
CA VAL A 201 1.70 -14.98 4.10
C VAL A 201 2.04 -16.36 3.49
N GLN A 202 3.34 -16.62 3.48
CA GLN A 202 3.99 -17.92 3.35
C GLN A 202 3.70 -18.65 2.04
N ASP A 203 4.11 -18.00 0.95
CA ASP A 203 4.20 -18.44 -0.45
C ASP A 203 2.95 -18.44 -1.35
N LEU A 204 1.69 -18.52 -0.85
CA LEU A 204 0.43 -18.51 -1.65
C LEU A 204 -0.82 -18.02 -0.89
#